data_AF-A0A7C6EI71-F1
#
_entry.id   AF-A0A7C6EI71-F1
#
_cell.length_a   1.000
_cell.length_b   1.000
_cell.length_c   1.000
_cell.angle_alpha   90.00
_cell.angle_beta   90.00
_cell.angle_gamma   90.00
#
_symmetry.space_group_name_H-M   'P 1'
#
loop_
_entity.id
_entity.type
_entity.pdbx_description
1 polymer ?
#
loop_
_entity_poly.entity_id
_entity_poly.type
_entity_poly.pdbx_seq_one_letter_code
_entity_poly.pdbx_strand_id
1 'polypeptide(L)'
;MRRTCVVELVVDEETEKRLRQLCDLSLKLWNEVNYVRLRMWLEKKFIGFEEIYKEFYEKYKPLIGAITVQTIIRKNNDVWRGFFGLLELKREGRLPPFITWISPPAPISLRHTIY
;
A
#
# COMPACT_ATOMS: atom_id res chain seq x y z
N MET A 1 30.77 2.05 -4.95
CA MET A 1 30.30 2.62 -3.66
C MET A 1 29.18 1.74 -3.12
N ARG A 2 29.42 0.87 -2.12
CA ARG A 2 28.36 0.09 -1.48
C ARG A 2 27.65 0.99 -0.48
N ARG A 3 26.45 1.48 -0.82
CA ARG A 3 25.58 2.26 0.08
C ARG A 3 24.61 1.31 0.75
N THR A 4 25.09 0.49 1.67
CA THR A 4 24.19 -0.38 2.43
C THR A 4 24.59 -0.25 3.88
N CYS A 5 23.85 0.59 4.61
CA CYS A 5 23.97 0.68 6.05
C CYS A 5 23.10 -0.44 6.63
N VAL A 6 23.72 -1.38 7.33
CA VAL A 6 23.01 -2.41 8.09
C VAL A 6 22.85 -1.86 9.50
N VAL A 7 21.61 -1.57 9.88
CA VAL A 7 21.28 -1.11 11.23
C VAL A 7 20.68 -2.30 11.97
N GLU A 8 21.33 -2.70 13.06
CA GLU A 8 20.80 -3.69 13.99
C GLU A 8 19.89 -3.00 14.99
N LEU A 9 18.61 -3.38 15.00
CA LEU A 9 17.63 -2.91 15.97
C LEU A 9 17.69 -3.83 17.19
N VAL A 10 18.44 -3.42 18.21
CA VAL A 10 18.39 -4.05 19.53
C VAL A 10 17.22 -3.43 20.30
N VAL A 11 16.14 -4.19 20.44
CA VAL A 11 14.91 -3.75 21.11
C VAL A 11 14.60 -4.65 22.30
N ASP A 12 14.10 -4.05 23.37
CA ASP A 12 13.50 -4.79 24.49
C ASP A 12 12.14 -5.39 24.09
N GLU A 13 11.66 -6.35 24.88
CA GLU A 13 10.41 -7.08 24.59
C GLU A 13 9.18 -6.16 24.54
N GLU A 14 9.14 -5.10 25.36
CA GLU A 14 8.03 -4.15 25.37
C GLU A 14 8.03 -3.28 24.11
N THR A 15 9.21 -2.77 23.72
CA THR A 15 9.37 -2.03 22.46
C THR A 15 9.04 -2.90 21.26
N GLU A 16 9.46 -4.15 21.24
CA GLU A 16 9.11 -5.08 20.16
C GLU A 16 7.60 -5.27 20.02
N LYS A 17 6.88 -5.48 21.14
CA LYS A 17 5.41 -5.61 21.14
C LYS A 17 4.74 -4.35 20.58
N ARG A 18 5.20 -3.16 20.98
CA ARG A 18 4.67 -1.89 20.46
C ARG A 18 4.93 -1.72 18.96
N LEU A 19 6.12 -2.08 18.49
CA LEU A 19 6.44 -2.04 17.06
C LEU A 19 5.57 -3.01 16.25
N ARG A 20 5.35 -4.23 16.75
CA ARG A 20 4.45 -5.20 16.13
C ARG A 20 3.02 -4.66 16.01
N GLN A 21 2.49 -4.06 17.07
CA GLN A 21 1.17 -3.42 17.04
C GLN A 21 1.08 -2.29 16.00
N LEU A 22 2.10 -1.45 15.88
CA LEU A 22 2.16 -0.42 14.86
C LEU A 22 2.20 -1.01 13.44
N CYS A 23 2.96 -2.09 13.24
CA CYS A 23 3.00 -2.83 11.98
C CYS A 23 1.64 -3.43 11.63
N ASP A 24 0.95 -4.06 12.58
CA ASP A 24 -0.36 -4.68 12.36
C ASP A 24 -1.42 -3.63 11.97
N LEU A 25 -1.44 -2.50 12.66
CA LEU A 25 -2.33 -1.39 12.33
C LEU A 25 -2.00 -0.78 10.96
N SER A 26 -0.72 -0.67 10.63
CA SER A 26 -0.26 -0.20 9.31
C SER A 26 -0.68 -1.16 8.19
N LEU A 27 -0.55 -2.47 8.41
CA LEU A 27 -1.01 -3.51 7.49
C LEU A 27 -2.53 -3.46 7.30
N LYS A 28 -3.27 -3.25 8.39
CA LYS A 28 -4.73 -3.11 8.34
C LYS A 28 -5.15 -1.91 7.52
N LEU A 29 -4.54 -0.74 7.75
CA LEU A 29 -4.78 0.47 6.94
C LEU A 29 -4.48 0.22 5.46
N TRP A 30 -3.33 -0.39 5.14
CA TRP A 30 -2.97 -0.71 3.76
C TRP A 30 -4.01 -1.61 3.10
N ASN A 31 -4.44 -2.67 3.78
CA ASN A 31 -5.38 -3.64 3.26
C ASN A 31 -6.77 -3.03 3.04
N GLU A 32 -7.27 -2.24 3.99
CA GLU A 32 -8.58 -1.57 3.85
C GLU A 32 -8.59 -0.57 2.69
N VAL A 33 -7.60 0.31 2.60
CA VAL A 33 -7.46 1.28 1.49
C VAL A 33 -7.38 0.55 0.15
N ASN A 34 -6.57 -0.51 0.09
CA ASN A 34 -6.38 -1.25 -1.15
C ASN A 34 -7.64 -2.03 -1.56
N TYR A 35 -8.36 -2.60 -0.60
CA TYR A 35 -9.62 -3.30 -0.85
C TYR A 35 -10.66 -2.37 -1.47
N VAL A 36 -10.87 -1.19 -0.87
CA VAL A 36 -11.83 -0.20 -1.39
C VAL A 36 -11.47 0.20 -2.82
N ARG A 37 -10.19 0.49 -3.09
CA ARG A 37 -9.73 0.84 -4.44
C ARG A 37 -9.90 -0.28 -5.46
N LEU A 38 -9.60 -1.51 -5.08
CA LEU A 38 -9.79 -2.67 -5.94
C LEU A 38 -11.26 -2.85 -6.29
N ARG A 39 -12.16 -2.72 -5.31
CA ARG A 39 -13.62 -2.76 -5.53
C ARG A 39 -14.07 -1.66 -6.48
N MET A 40 -13.61 -0.43 -6.27
CA MET A 40 -13.92 0.72 -7.14
C MET A 40 -13.46 0.48 -8.58
N TRP A 41 -12.23 -0.04 -8.76
CA TRP A 41 -11.69 -0.36 -10.07
C TRP A 41 -12.48 -1.47 -10.77
N LEU A 42 -12.82 -2.54 -10.05
CA LEU A 42 -13.63 -3.65 -10.58
C LEU A 42 -15.05 -3.21 -10.94
N GLU A 43 -15.68 -2.38 -10.11
CA GLU A 43 -17.04 -1.85 -10.33
C GLU A 43 -17.07 -0.65 -11.29
N LYS A 44 -15.91 -0.17 -11.78
CA LYS A 44 -15.76 1.06 -12.58
C LYS A 44 -16.40 2.30 -11.95
N LYS A 45 -16.51 2.33 -10.62
CA LYS A 45 -17.04 3.46 -9.84
C LYS A 45 -15.89 4.29 -9.29
N PHE A 46 -15.70 5.48 -9.83
CA PHE A 46 -14.71 6.44 -9.33
C PHE A 46 -15.39 7.42 -8.37
N ILE A 47 -15.61 6.99 -7.12
CA ILE A 47 -15.89 7.93 -6.02
C ILE A 47 -14.63 8.76 -5.78
N GLY A 48 -14.78 10.02 -5.38
CA GLY A 48 -13.65 10.90 -5.09
C GLY A 48 -12.70 10.27 -4.07
N PHE A 49 -11.44 10.08 -4.47
CA PHE A 49 -10.41 9.52 -3.58
C PHE A 49 -10.19 10.35 -2.31
N GLU A 50 -10.56 11.62 -2.34
CA GLU A 50 -10.40 12.58 -1.25
C GLU A 50 -11.37 12.32 -0.09
N GLU A 51 -12.62 11.92 -0.37
CA GLU A 51 -13.60 11.60 0.67
C GLU A 51 -13.19 10.34 1.43
N ILE A 52 -12.83 9.29 0.69
CA ILE A 52 -12.34 8.02 1.23
C ILE A 52 -11.04 8.24 2.02
N TYR A 53 -10.15 9.11 1.51
CA TYR A 53 -8.93 9.48 2.21
C TYR A 53 -9.22 10.10 3.59
N LYS A 54 -10.16 11.04 3.66
CA LYS A 54 -10.50 11.72 4.91
C LYS A 54 -11.05 10.74 5.94
N GLU A 55 -11.88 9.79 5.52
CA GLU A 55 -12.41 8.74 6.40
C GLU A 55 -11.29 7.87 6.98
N PHE A 56 -10.39 7.34 6.15
CA PHE A 56 -9.25 6.55 6.62
C PHE A 56 -8.28 7.37 7.46
N TYR A 57 -8.07 8.64 7.11
CA TYR A 57 -7.21 9.54 7.85
C TYR A 57 -7.72 9.75 9.26
N GLU A 58 -8.98 10.16 9.44
CA GLU A 58 -9.54 10.41 10.77
C GLU A 58 -9.65 9.12 11.59
N LYS A 59 -9.92 7.96 10.96
CA LYS A 59 -9.97 6.66 11.65
C LYS A 59 -8.62 6.21 12.21
N TYR A 60 -7.53 6.38 11.46
CA TYR A 60 -6.22 5.81 11.83
C TYR A 60 -5.24 6.82 12.42
N LYS A 61 -5.45 8.13 12.23
CA LYS A 61 -4.65 9.20 12.82
C LYS A 61 -4.46 9.07 14.34
N PRO A 62 -5.50 8.79 15.15
CA PRO A 62 -5.32 8.64 16.60
C PRO A 62 -4.60 7.34 16.99
N LEU A 63 -4.48 6.36 16.08
CA LEU A 63 -3.92 5.04 16.37
C LEU A 63 -2.43 4.92 16.05
N ILE A 64 -2.02 5.36 14.86
CA ILE A 64 -0.64 5.19 14.36
C ILE A 64 0.06 6.52 14.02
N GLY A 65 -0.62 7.64 14.27
CA GLY A 65 -0.12 8.98 14.03
C GLY A 65 -0.33 9.48 12.61
N ALA A 66 -0.56 10.79 12.48
CA ALA A 66 -0.90 11.47 11.23
C ALA A 66 0.12 11.23 10.10
N ILE A 67 1.42 11.23 10.43
CA ILE A 67 2.51 11.11 9.46
C ILE A 67 2.55 9.69 8.87
N THR A 68 2.39 8.68 9.71
CA THR A 68 2.39 7.26 9.31
C THR A 68 1.22 6.98 8.37
N VAL A 69 0.02 7.43 8.73
CA VAL A 69 -1.18 7.27 7.90
C VAL A 69 -1.00 7.92 6.53
N GLN A 70 -0.56 9.18 6.50
CA GLN A 70 -0.29 9.90 5.24
C GLN A 70 0.75 9.18 4.38
N THR A 71 1.82 8.68 5.00
CA THR A 71 2.89 7.98 4.30
C THR A 71 2.38 6.68 3.65
N ILE A 72 1.59 5.90 4.39
CA ILE A 72 0.99 4.64 3.90
C ILE A 72 0.06 4.93 2.72
N ILE A 73 -0.84 5.91 2.86
CA ILE A 73 -1.78 6.26 1.80
C ILE A 73 -1.06 6.80 0.57
N ARG A 74 -0.07 7.68 0.74
CA ARG A 74 0.76 8.17 -0.37
C ARG A 74 1.45 7.02 -1.10
N LYS A 75 2.04 6.08 -0.37
CA LYS A 75 2.71 4.93 -0.99
C LYS A 75 1.71 4.03 -1.74
N ASN A 76 0.50 3.87 -1.22
CA ASN A 76 -0.57 3.18 -1.92
C ASN A 76 -0.97 3.92 -3.22
N ASN A 77 -1.06 5.27 -3.19
CA ASN A 77 -1.30 6.09 -4.39
C ASN A 77 -0.23 5.85 -5.46
N ASP A 78 1.04 5.82 -5.07
CA ASP A 78 2.15 5.60 -6.00
C ASP A 78 2.06 4.22 -6.67
N VAL A 79 1.68 3.18 -5.91
CA VAL A 79 1.47 1.82 -6.45
C VAL A 79 0.34 1.79 -7.49
N TRP A 80 -0.80 2.44 -7.19
CA TRP A 80 -1.91 2.54 -8.14
C TRP A 80 -1.55 3.37 -9.36
N ARG A 81 -0.82 4.48 -9.19
CA ARG A 81 -0.31 5.29 -10.31
C ARG A 81 0.60 4.46 -11.22
N GLY A 82 1.50 3.66 -10.65
CA GLY A 82 2.35 2.74 -11.40
C GLY A 82 1.55 1.69 -12.17
N PHE A 83 0.52 1.11 -11.54
CA PHE A 83 -0.40 0.18 -12.21
C PHE A 83 -1.11 0.81 -13.40
N PHE A 84 -1.65 2.02 -13.25
CA PHE A 84 -2.30 2.72 -14.37
C PHE A 84 -1.32 3.07 -15.49
N GLY A 85 -0.09 3.49 -15.17
CA GLY A 85 0.95 3.71 -16.16
C GLY A 85 1.30 2.43 -16.95
N LEU A 86 1.34 1.27 -16.29
CA LEU A 86 1.53 -0.02 -16.97
C LEU A 86 0.36 -0.37 -17.90
N LEU A 87 -0.89 -0.08 -17.49
CA LEU A 87 -2.06 -0.29 -18.35
C LEU A 87 -2.02 0.61 -19.59
N GLU A 88 -1.58 1.86 -19.44
CA GLU A 88 -1.42 2.79 -20.55
C GLU A 88 -0.32 2.33 -21.52
N LEU A 89 0.85 1.92 -21.02
CA LEU A 89 1.92 1.34 -21.85
C LEU A 89 1.46 0.07 -22.60
N LYS A 90 0.62 -0.76 -21.97
CA LYS A 90 0.02 -1.92 -22.62
C LYS A 90 -0.91 -1.50 -23.77
N ARG A 91 -1.71 -0.46 -23.57
CA ARG A 91 -2.61 0.08 -24.61
C ARG A 91 -1.81 0.67 -25.78
N GLU A 92 -0.68 1.31 -25.51
CA GLU A 92 0.22 1.89 -26.52
C GLU A 92 1.12 0.85 -27.23
N GLY A 93 1.11 -0.41 -26.80
CA GLY A 93 1.99 -1.45 -27.36
C GLY A 93 3.47 -1.26 -26.98
N ARG A 94 3.77 -0.42 -25.98
CA ARG A 94 5.14 -0.09 -25.52
C ARG A 94 5.55 -0.89 -24.29
N LEU A 95 4.76 -1.88 -23.92
CA LEU A 95 5.07 -2.74 -22.79
C LEU A 95 6.30 -3.62 -23.12
N PRO A 96 7.28 -3.75 -22.22
CA PRO A 96 8.41 -4.65 -22.46
C PRO A 96 7.93 -6.07 -22.74
N PRO A 97 8.52 -6.78 -23.70
CA PRO A 97 8.02 -8.07 -24.19
C PRO A 97 8.02 -9.19 -23.13
N PHE A 98 8.81 -9.04 -22.06
CA PHE A 98 8.84 -9.98 -20.95
C PHE A 98 7.69 -9.79 -19.94
N ILE A 99 6.94 -8.68 -20.01
CA ILE A 99 5.77 -8.44 -19.15
C ILE A 99 4.52 -8.94 -19.88
N THR A 100 4.05 -10.13 -19.51
CA THR A 100 2.89 -10.78 -20.14
C THR A 100 1.57 -10.44 -19.45
N TRP A 101 1.62 -10.09 -18.16
CA TRP A 101 0.43 -9.87 -17.34
C TRP A 101 0.62 -8.69 -16.38
N ILE A 102 -0.41 -7.84 -16.26
CA ILE A 102 -0.45 -6.73 -15.32
C ILE A 102 -1.61 -6.98 -14.38
N SER A 103 -1.29 -7.29 -13.11
CA SER A 103 -2.30 -7.50 -12.07
C SER A 103 -2.60 -6.19 -11.35
N PRO A 104 -3.85 -5.95 -10.92
CA PRO A 104 -4.14 -4.85 -10.00
C PRO A 104 -3.39 -5.05 -8.68
N PRO A 105 -3.07 -3.97 -7.95
CA PRO A 105 -2.41 -4.05 -6.65
C PRO A 105 -3.20 -4.93 -5.67
N ALA A 106 -2.58 -5.99 -5.16
CA ALA A 106 -3.19 -6.89 -4.20
C ALA A 106 -2.91 -6.48 -2.73
N PRO A 107 -3.87 -6.69 -1.81
CA PRO A 107 -3.63 -6.61 -0.36
C PRO A 107 -2.42 -7.44 0.05
N ILE A 108 -1.65 -6.95 1.02
CA ILE A 108 -0.41 -7.62 1.48
C ILE A 108 -0.77 -8.94 2.19
N SER A 109 -1.94 -9.01 2.83
CA SER A 109 -2.44 -10.24 3.47
C SER A 109 -2.62 -11.43 2.53
N LEU A 110 -2.74 -11.20 1.22
CA LEU A 110 -2.84 -12.27 0.22
C LEU A 110 -1.47 -12.69 -0.35
N ARG A 111 -0.36 -12.06 0.05
CA ARG A 111 0.99 -12.44 -0.39
C ARG A 111 1.70 -13.44 0.54
N HIS A 112 1.20 -13.63 1.75
CA HIS A 112 1.75 -14.61 2.70
C HIS A 112 1.19 -16.03 2.55
N THR A 113 0.29 -16.27 1.59
CA THR A 113 -0.24 -17.62 1.29
C THR A 113 0.58 -18.36 0.23
N ILE A 114 1.70 -17.78 -0.24
CA ILE A 114 2.59 -18.43 -1.20
C ILE A 114 4.03 -18.24 -0.71
N TYR A 115 4.41 -18.97 0.35
CA TYR A 115 5.74 -19.55 0.58
C TYR A 115 5.60 -20.65 1.64
#